data_AF-A0AB33JYF9-F1
#
_entry.id   AF-A0AB33JYF9-F1
#
_cell.length_a   1.000
_cell.length_b   1.000
_cell.length_c   1.000
_cell.angle_alpha   90.00
_cell.angle_beta   90.00
_cell.angle_gamma   90.00
#
_symmetry.space_group_name_H-M   'P 1'
#
loop_
_entity.id
_entity.type
_entity.pdbx_description
1 polymer ?
#
loop_
_entity_poly.entity_id
_entity_poly.type
_entity_poly.pdbx_seq_one_letter_code
_entity_poly.pdbx_strand_id
1 'polypeptide(L)'
;MDNGSGDQYAIVFDPAGVFLYGFDHESNATPWREEDRAHWPGLLDGLPASLVRYSEAPEFQFDGFFDATVCAWREAGDTRWRCGPVEFAPDESDGADWLFDLVADGSPDAYVSYAEDYFERSVHRDAVAAVLAGAPLTRGTVASLSPSAGYEDISEQARRLGYSVLG
;
A
#
# COMPACT_ATOMS: atom_id res chain seq x y z
N MET A 1 -2.65 1.47 0.58
CA MET A 1 -2.16 2.63 1.33
C MET A 1 -2.15 3.81 0.38
N ASP A 2 -2.61 4.94 0.85
CA ASP A 2 -2.38 6.27 0.26
C ASP A 2 -1.98 7.12 1.47
N ASN A 3 -0.74 7.60 1.50
CA ASN A 3 -0.22 8.31 2.67
C ASN A 3 -0.65 9.79 2.68
N GLY A 4 -1.25 10.30 1.60
CA GLY A 4 -1.63 11.69 1.44
C GLY A 4 -0.47 12.64 1.14
N SER A 5 0.74 12.11 0.95
CA SER A 5 1.96 12.86 0.60
C SER A 5 2.56 12.46 -0.75
N GLY A 6 1.85 11.65 -1.54
CA GLY A 6 2.26 11.27 -2.90
C GLY A 6 2.55 9.79 -3.08
N ASP A 7 2.70 9.04 -2.00
CA ASP A 7 3.03 7.60 -2.07
C ASP A 7 1.80 6.73 -1.85
N GLN A 8 1.78 5.62 -2.59
CA GLN A 8 0.68 4.68 -2.52
C GLN A 8 1.14 3.26 -2.80
N TYR A 9 0.39 2.30 -2.27
CA TYR A 9 0.44 0.92 -2.75
C TYR A 9 -0.94 0.29 -2.66
N ALA A 10 -1.19 -0.72 -3.49
CA ALA A 10 -2.34 -1.60 -3.34
C ALA A 10 -1.95 -3.06 -3.51
N ILE A 11 -2.70 -3.94 -2.85
CA ILE A 11 -2.60 -5.39 -3.00
C ILE A 11 -3.99 -5.90 -3.34
N VAL A 12 -4.14 -6.45 -4.53
CA VAL A 12 -5.39 -6.97 -5.08
C VAL A 12 -5.41 -8.47 -4.96
N PHE A 13 -6.38 -9.00 -4.23
CA PHE A 13 -6.64 -10.44 -4.12
C PHE A 13 -7.76 -10.84 -5.07
N ASP A 14 -7.45 -11.71 -6.02
CA ASP A 14 -8.38 -12.18 -7.06
C ASP A 14 -8.33 -13.71 -7.19
N PRO A 15 -9.41 -14.37 -7.63
CA PRO A 15 -9.36 -15.81 -7.91
C PRO A 15 -8.28 -16.23 -8.92
N ALA A 16 -7.85 -15.32 -9.82
CA ALA A 16 -6.78 -15.56 -10.78
C ALA A 16 -5.37 -15.32 -10.22
N GLY A 17 -5.23 -14.74 -9.03
CA GLY A 17 -3.94 -14.47 -8.41
C GLY A 17 -3.91 -13.24 -7.51
N VAL A 18 -2.71 -12.80 -7.16
CA VAL A 18 -2.47 -11.56 -6.42
C VAL A 18 -1.66 -10.62 -7.31
N PHE A 19 -2.10 -9.37 -7.39
CA PHE A 19 -1.37 -8.27 -8.02
C PHE A 19 -1.09 -7.22 -6.96
N LEU A 20 0.15 -6.79 -6.83
CA LEU A 20 0.51 -5.65 -6.01
C LEU A 20 1.26 -4.62 -6.84
N TYR A 21 1.02 -3.35 -6.52
CA TYR A 21 1.81 -2.25 -7.06
C TYR A 21 2.08 -1.24 -5.96
N GLY A 22 3.16 -0.49 -6.14
CA GLY A 22 3.54 0.65 -5.33
C GLY A 22 3.96 1.80 -6.23
N PHE A 23 3.80 3.02 -5.73
CA PHE A 23 4.27 4.25 -6.32
C PHE A 23 4.93 5.07 -5.22
N ASP A 24 6.24 5.23 -5.34
CA ASP A 24 7.07 6.17 -4.58
C ASP A 24 7.32 7.39 -5.47
N HIS A 25 6.75 8.53 -5.08
CA HIS A 25 6.81 9.74 -5.88
C HIS A 25 8.20 10.38 -5.93
N GLU A 26 9.08 10.07 -4.97
CA GLU A 26 10.45 10.58 -4.87
C GLU A 26 11.49 9.61 -5.46
N SER A 27 11.11 8.36 -5.73
CA SER A 27 12.03 7.36 -6.30
C SER A 27 12.50 7.71 -7.72
N ASN A 28 13.65 7.17 -8.12
CA ASN A 28 14.16 7.30 -9.48
C ASN A 28 13.18 6.74 -10.53
N ALA A 29 12.44 5.70 -10.16
CA ALA A 29 11.49 5.03 -11.04
C ALA A 29 10.19 5.82 -11.29
N THR A 30 9.98 6.96 -10.62
CA THR A 30 8.74 7.75 -10.73
C THR A 30 8.40 8.08 -12.19
N PRO A 31 7.17 7.81 -12.68
CA PRO A 31 6.77 8.18 -14.04
C PRO A 31 6.74 9.70 -14.27
N TRP A 32 6.80 10.49 -13.20
CA TRP A 32 6.86 11.95 -13.21
C TRP A 32 8.26 12.52 -13.49
N ARG A 33 9.27 11.66 -13.70
CA ARG A 33 10.64 12.09 -14.04
C ARG A 33 10.77 12.68 -15.45
N GLU A 34 9.79 12.42 -16.32
CA GLU A 34 9.71 12.91 -17.70
C GLU A 34 8.46 13.78 -17.90
N GLU A 35 8.46 14.67 -18.90
CA GLU A 35 7.28 15.50 -19.25
C GLU A 35 6.11 14.62 -19.73
N ASP A 36 6.41 13.64 -20.60
CA ASP A 36 5.47 12.59 -20.98
C ASP A 36 5.62 11.41 -20.03
N ARG A 37 4.62 11.20 -19.16
CA ARG A 37 4.63 10.12 -18.16
C ARG A 37 4.90 8.76 -18.80
N ALA A 38 5.88 8.06 -18.27
CA ALA A 38 6.25 6.71 -18.70
C ALA A 38 6.74 5.85 -17.53
N HIS A 39 6.32 4.60 -17.50
CA HIS A 39 6.85 3.61 -16.54
C HIS A 39 8.36 3.43 -16.70
N TRP A 40 9.02 2.96 -15.65
CA TRP A 40 10.38 2.47 -15.79
C TRP A 40 10.41 1.29 -16.79
N PRO A 41 11.45 1.18 -17.65
CA PRO A 41 11.54 0.08 -18.60
C PRO A 41 11.40 -1.28 -17.92
N GLY A 42 10.52 -2.12 -18.47
CA GLY A 42 10.29 -3.48 -17.98
C GLY A 42 9.29 -3.60 -16.83
N LEU A 43 8.77 -2.52 -16.23
CA LEU A 43 7.92 -2.58 -15.03
C LEU A 43 6.76 -3.60 -15.12
N LEU A 44 6.07 -3.62 -16.26
CA LEU A 44 4.91 -4.47 -16.51
C LEU A 44 5.22 -5.65 -17.44
N ASP A 45 6.47 -5.81 -17.88
CA ASP A 45 6.84 -6.88 -18.80
C ASP A 45 6.67 -8.25 -18.13
N GLY A 46 5.91 -9.13 -18.77
CA GLY A 46 5.57 -10.45 -18.22
C GLY A 46 4.39 -10.46 -17.26
N LEU A 47 3.68 -9.33 -17.07
CA LEU A 47 2.39 -9.30 -16.37
C LEU A 47 1.40 -10.20 -17.13
N PRO A 48 0.88 -11.26 -16.50
CA PRO A 48 -0.01 -12.19 -17.19
C PRO A 48 -1.34 -11.54 -17.56
N ALA A 49 -1.91 -11.99 -18.67
CA ALA A 49 -3.24 -11.54 -19.14
C ALA A 49 -4.36 -11.77 -18.09
N SER A 50 -4.15 -12.71 -17.17
CA SER A 50 -5.06 -12.98 -16.05
C SER A 50 -5.12 -11.82 -15.03
N LEU A 51 -4.12 -10.93 -15.00
CA LEU A 51 -3.99 -9.82 -14.05
C LEU A 51 -3.80 -8.44 -14.72
N VAL A 52 -3.54 -8.37 -16.03
CA VAL A 52 -3.28 -7.11 -16.78
C VAL A 52 -4.35 -6.04 -16.59
N ARG A 53 -5.61 -6.45 -16.37
CA ARG A 53 -6.72 -5.52 -16.12
C ARG A 53 -6.47 -4.56 -14.95
N TYR A 54 -5.62 -4.93 -13.98
CA TYR A 54 -5.34 -4.09 -12.82
C TYR A 54 -4.43 -2.90 -13.14
N SER A 55 -3.50 -3.02 -14.10
CA SER A 55 -2.75 -1.84 -14.57
C SER A 55 -3.59 -0.90 -15.45
N GLU A 56 -4.76 -1.36 -15.88
CA GLU A 56 -5.67 -0.62 -16.76
C GLU A 56 -6.92 -0.11 -16.02
N ALA A 57 -7.08 -0.49 -14.76
CA ALA A 57 -8.30 -0.22 -14.01
C ALA A 57 -8.36 1.27 -13.61
N PRO A 58 -9.46 1.99 -13.91
CA PRO A 58 -9.57 3.42 -13.60
C PRO A 58 -9.38 3.76 -12.13
N GLU A 59 -9.73 2.86 -11.21
CA GLU A 59 -9.55 3.02 -9.77
C GLU A 59 -8.09 3.06 -9.32
N PHE A 60 -7.15 2.58 -10.16
CA PHE A 60 -5.71 2.61 -9.90
C PHE A 60 -4.99 3.65 -10.76
N GLN A 61 -5.74 4.48 -11.49
CA GLN A 61 -5.16 5.49 -12.38
C GLN A 61 -5.35 6.89 -11.81
N PHE A 62 -4.31 7.72 -11.97
CA PHE A 62 -4.35 9.15 -11.75
C PHE A 62 -4.23 9.88 -13.08
N ASP A 63 -5.26 10.67 -13.41
CA ASP A 63 -5.36 11.36 -14.70
C ASP A 63 -5.12 10.44 -15.91
N GLY A 64 -5.80 9.28 -15.89
CA GLY A 64 -5.74 8.28 -16.96
C GLY A 64 -4.43 7.49 -17.08
N PHE A 65 -3.51 7.62 -16.12
CA PHE A 65 -2.24 6.89 -16.10
C PHE A 65 -2.10 6.07 -14.81
N PHE A 66 -1.56 4.86 -14.93
CA PHE A 66 -1.30 3.98 -13.80
C PHE A 66 0.03 4.37 -13.14
N ASP A 67 0.00 5.24 -12.13
CA ASP A 67 1.22 5.65 -11.43
C ASP A 67 1.74 4.48 -10.60
N ALA A 68 2.87 3.92 -11.02
CA ALA A 68 3.55 2.80 -10.38
C ALA A 68 5.06 2.88 -10.62
N THR A 69 5.83 2.58 -9.57
CA THR A 69 7.30 2.44 -9.58
C THR A 69 7.72 0.99 -9.41
N VAL A 70 6.88 0.19 -8.75
CA VAL A 70 7.09 -1.24 -8.50
C VAL A 70 5.80 -2.01 -8.74
N CYS A 71 5.92 -3.18 -9.35
CA CYS A 71 4.82 -4.13 -9.56
C CYS A 71 5.31 -5.55 -9.31
N ALA A 72 4.52 -6.34 -8.58
CA ALA A 72 4.74 -7.77 -8.44
C ALA A 72 3.42 -8.53 -8.52
N TRP A 73 3.50 -9.76 -8.99
CA TRP A 73 2.33 -10.60 -9.19
C TRP A 73 2.62 -12.07 -8.90
N ARG A 74 1.55 -12.79 -8.57
CA ARG A 74 1.57 -14.24 -8.42
C ARG A 74 0.24 -14.79 -8.91
N GLU A 75 0.25 -15.56 -10.00
CA GLU A 75 -0.96 -16.19 -10.52
C GLU A 75 -1.47 -17.29 -9.57
N ALA A 76 -2.75 -17.61 -9.68
CA ALA A 76 -3.34 -18.74 -8.98
C ALA A 76 -2.61 -20.04 -9.36
N GLY A 77 -2.14 -20.78 -8.36
CA GLY A 77 -1.38 -22.01 -8.55
C GLY A 77 0.13 -21.83 -8.74
N ASP A 78 0.62 -20.60 -8.92
CA ASP A 78 2.07 -20.36 -8.91
C ASP A 78 2.64 -20.50 -7.49
N THR A 79 3.91 -20.93 -7.39
CA THR A 79 4.62 -21.10 -6.11
C THR A 79 5.54 -19.93 -5.77
N ARG A 80 5.68 -18.95 -6.67
CA ARG A 80 6.58 -17.81 -6.50
C ARG A 80 5.94 -16.52 -6.98
N TRP A 81 6.38 -15.41 -6.41
CA TRP A 81 6.15 -14.08 -6.95
C TRP A 81 7.00 -13.86 -8.21
N ARG A 82 6.52 -12.98 -9.07
CA ARG A 82 7.20 -12.47 -10.25
C ARG A 82 7.07 -10.95 -10.27
N CYS A 83 7.98 -10.29 -10.95
CA CYS A 83 7.95 -8.89 -11.30
C CYS A 83 8.54 -8.74 -12.70
N GLY A 84 8.43 -7.53 -13.26
CA GLY A 84 9.09 -7.20 -14.51
C GLY A 84 10.62 -7.32 -14.39
N PRO A 85 11.35 -7.50 -15.51
CA PRO A 85 12.81 -7.52 -15.55
C PRO A 85 13.37 -6.09 -15.45
N VAL A 86 12.97 -5.37 -14.41
CA VAL A 86 13.43 -4.02 -14.11
C VAL A 86 14.89 -4.08 -13.68
N GLU A 87 15.71 -3.21 -14.29
CA GLU A 87 17.11 -3.02 -13.91
C GLU A 87 17.30 -1.59 -13.41
N PHE A 88 17.99 -1.45 -12.28
CA PHE A 88 18.39 -0.18 -11.68
C PHE A 88 19.92 -0.09 -11.64
N ALA A 89 20.44 1.11 -11.86
CA ALA A 89 21.82 1.42 -11.48
C ALA A 89 21.98 1.30 -9.93
N PRO A 90 23.21 1.17 -9.40
CA PRO A 90 23.42 0.99 -7.96
C PRO A 90 22.87 2.09 -7.05
N ASP A 91 22.62 3.29 -7.58
CA ASP A 91 22.08 4.47 -6.90
C ASP A 91 20.62 4.78 -7.29
N GLU A 92 19.98 3.89 -8.04
CA GLU A 92 18.57 4.01 -8.42
C GLU A 92 17.70 3.01 -7.65
N SER A 93 16.46 3.39 -7.38
CA SER A 93 15.47 2.50 -6.75
C SER A 93 14.04 2.80 -7.21
N ASP A 94 13.13 1.87 -6.91
CA ASP A 94 11.67 2.00 -7.07
C ASP A 94 10.92 2.32 -5.77
N GLY A 95 11.65 2.47 -4.66
CA GLY A 95 11.08 2.70 -3.33
C GLY A 95 10.45 1.47 -2.66
N ALA A 96 10.50 0.28 -3.28
CA ALA A 96 9.77 -0.89 -2.79
C ALA A 96 10.16 -1.29 -1.36
N ASP A 97 11.45 -1.18 -1.02
CA ASP A 97 11.99 -1.59 0.28
C ASP A 97 11.30 -0.87 1.44
N TRP A 98 11.01 0.42 1.32
CA TRP A 98 10.38 1.20 2.37
C TRP A 98 8.85 1.22 2.22
N LEU A 99 8.32 1.28 0.99
CA LEU A 99 6.88 1.30 0.71
C LEU A 99 6.15 0.10 1.33
N PHE A 100 6.78 -1.07 1.24
CA PHE A 100 6.20 -2.33 1.72
C PHE A 100 6.73 -2.77 3.09
N ASP A 101 7.66 -2.03 3.71
CA ASP A 101 8.31 -2.43 4.97
C ASP A 101 7.27 -2.70 6.07
N LEU A 102 6.30 -1.79 6.24
CA LEU A 102 5.22 -1.96 7.21
C LEU A 102 4.39 -3.23 7.01
N VAL A 103 4.12 -3.59 5.75
CA VAL A 103 3.32 -4.78 5.43
C VAL A 103 4.16 -6.04 5.61
N ALA A 104 5.44 -5.97 5.28
CA ALA A 104 6.37 -7.08 5.40
C ALA A 104 6.70 -7.41 6.86
N ASP A 105 6.93 -6.39 7.69
CA ASP A 105 7.18 -6.55 9.13
C ASP A 105 5.89 -6.93 9.87
N GLY A 106 4.82 -6.15 9.66
CA GLY A 106 3.49 -6.42 10.20
C GLY A 106 3.39 -6.37 11.73
N SER A 107 4.44 -5.97 12.45
CA SER A 107 4.40 -5.87 13.91
C SER A 107 3.76 -4.56 14.39
N PRO A 108 3.20 -4.54 15.61
CA PRO A 108 2.75 -3.30 16.22
C PRO A 108 3.88 -2.27 16.39
N ASP A 109 5.11 -2.73 16.63
CA ASP A 109 6.26 -1.86 16.84
C ASP A 109 6.65 -1.13 15.54
N ALA A 110 6.64 -1.81 14.40
CA ALA A 110 6.91 -1.18 13.10
C ALA A 110 5.91 -0.06 12.79
N TYR A 111 4.61 -0.28 13.03
CA TYR A 111 3.61 0.77 12.83
C TYR A 111 3.76 1.92 13.83
N VAL A 112 4.14 1.65 15.09
CA VAL A 112 4.41 2.71 16.08
C VAL A 112 5.57 3.58 15.62
N SER A 113 6.70 2.99 15.20
CA SER A 113 7.84 3.73 14.67
C SER A 113 7.46 4.56 13.44
N TYR A 114 6.75 3.98 12.48
CA TYR A 114 6.24 4.73 11.33
C TYR A 114 5.34 5.89 11.74
N ALA A 115 4.44 5.71 12.70
CA ALA A 115 3.55 6.77 13.13
C ALA A 115 4.30 7.91 13.84
N GLU A 116 5.36 7.58 14.59
CA GLU A 116 6.24 8.55 15.22
C GLU A 116 7.02 9.36 14.18
N ASP A 117 7.55 8.70 13.14
CA ASP A 117 8.32 9.36 12.08
C ASP A 117 7.42 10.17 11.13
N TYR A 118 6.30 9.59 10.68
CA TYR A 118 5.45 10.16 9.63
C TYR A 118 4.42 11.17 10.15
N PHE A 119 3.74 10.84 11.26
CA PHE A 119 2.73 11.73 11.86
C PHE A 119 3.31 12.61 12.97
N GLU A 120 4.61 12.51 13.24
CA GLU A 120 5.30 13.20 14.35
C GLU A 120 4.59 12.96 15.70
N ARG A 121 3.99 11.78 15.89
CA ARG A 121 3.13 11.48 17.03
C ARG A 121 3.22 10.02 17.48
N SER A 122 3.45 9.84 18.77
CA SER A 122 3.37 8.51 19.39
C SER A 122 1.93 8.00 19.47
N VAL A 123 1.74 6.72 19.15
CA VAL A 123 0.46 6.01 19.21
C VAL A 123 0.51 4.86 20.19
N HIS A 124 -0.61 4.55 20.84
CA HIS A 124 -0.63 3.51 21.86
C HIS A 124 -0.42 2.12 21.22
N ARG A 125 0.72 1.49 21.49
CA ARG A 125 1.10 0.17 20.95
C ARG A 125 0.03 -0.90 21.12
N ASP A 126 -0.60 -1.00 22.28
CA ASP A 126 -1.65 -2.02 22.50
C ASP A 126 -2.90 -1.78 21.65
N ALA A 127 -3.21 -0.52 21.31
CA ALA A 127 -4.31 -0.20 20.42
C ALA A 127 -3.97 -0.58 18.98
N VAL A 128 -2.72 -0.35 18.55
CA VAL A 128 -2.20 -0.84 17.25
C VAL A 128 -2.27 -2.36 17.20
N ALA A 129 -1.78 -3.05 18.24
CA ALA A 129 -1.80 -4.50 18.32
C ALA A 129 -3.22 -5.07 18.26
N ALA A 130 -4.19 -4.43 18.92
CA ALA A 130 -5.59 -4.81 18.84
C ALA A 130 -6.13 -4.68 17.40
N VAL A 131 -5.77 -3.61 16.69
CA VAL A 131 -6.19 -3.40 15.30
C VAL A 131 -5.62 -4.48 14.37
N LEU A 132 -4.31 -4.74 14.48
CA LEU A 132 -3.61 -5.76 13.68
C LEU A 132 -4.12 -7.17 13.98
N ALA A 133 -4.53 -7.46 15.20
CA ALA A 133 -5.16 -8.72 15.58
C ALA A 133 -6.62 -8.86 15.11
N GLY A 134 -7.19 -7.83 14.46
CA GLY A 134 -8.59 -7.82 14.00
C GLY A 134 -9.61 -7.73 15.14
N ALA A 135 -9.22 -7.24 16.31
CA ALA A 135 -10.15 -7.01 17.41
C ALA A 135 -11.18 -5.94 16.99
N PRO A 136 -12.46 -6.06 17.40
CA PRO A 136 -13.44 -5.05 17.03
C PRO A 136 -13.04 -3.65 17.50
N LEU A 137 -13.19 -2.67 16.63
CA LEU A 137 -12.85 -1.29 16.93
C LEU A 137 -13.75 -0.75 18.04
N THR A 138 -13.16 -0.11 19.04
CA THR A 138 -13.87 0.48 20.17
C THR A 138 -13.60 1.98 20.26
N ARG A 139 -14.44 2.72 21.02
CA ARG A 139 -14.17 4.13 21.36
C ARG A 139 -12.79 4.33 21.99
N GLY A 140 -12.39 3.40 22.86
CA GLY A 140 -11.07 3.43 23.51
C GLY A 140 -9.94 3.28 22.49
N THR A 141 -10.05 2.31 21.57
CA THR A 141 -9.08 2.10 20.50
C THR A 141 -8.93 3.36 19.63
N VAL A 142 -10.04 3.98 19.21
CA VAL A 142 -10.00 5.20 18.39
C VAL A 142 -9.37 6.36 19.16
N ALA A 143 -9.79 6.61 20.40
CA ALA A 143 -9.23 7.68 21.21
C ALA A 143 -7.72 7.51 21.48
N SER A 144 -7.24 6.27 21.63
CA SER A 144 -5.83 5.96 21.83
C SER A 144 -4.96 6.12 20.57
N LEU A 145 -5.54 5.93 19.38
CA LEU A 145 -4.81 6.06 18.10
C LEU A 145 -4.90 7.46 17.51
N SER A 146 -6.04 8.13 17.65
CA SER A 146 -6.27 9.48 17.15
C SER A 146 -7.25 10.24 18.04
N PRO A 147 -6.75 10.99 19.06
CA PRO A 147 -7.60 11.68 20.03
C PRO A 147 -8.54 12.73 19.43
N SER A 148 -8.23 13.25 18.24
CA SER A 148 -9.03 14.25 17.52
C SER A 148 -10.07 13.63 16.58
N ALA A 149 -10.05 12.32 16.35
CA ALA A 149 -10.96 11.66 15.44
C ALA A 149 -12.33 11.39 16.10
N GLY A 150 -13.41 11.64 15.35
CA GLY A 150 -14.77 11.27 15.75
C GLY A 150 -14.96 9.76 15.67
N TYR A 151 -15.41 9.13 16.75
CA TYR A 151 -15.61 7.67 16.79
C TYR A 151 -16.60 7.19 15.73
N GLU A 152 -17.68 7.94 15.55
CA GLU A 152 -18.76 7.64 14.62
C GLU A 152 -18.25 7.61 13.17
N ASP A 153 -17.44 8.60 12.78
CA ASP A 153 -16.86 8.71 11.44
C ASP A 153 -15.91 7.54 11.15
N ILE A 154 -15.00 7.26 12.10
CA ILE A 154 -14.05 6.14 11.97
C ILE A 154 -14.78 4.80 11.94
N SER A 155 -15.82 4.63 12.75
CA SER A 155 -16.64 3.42 12.77
C SER A 155 -17.39 3.19 11.46
N GLU A 156 -17.90 4.26 10.85
CA GLU A 156 -18.54 4.18 9.54
C GLU A 156 -17.54 3.75 8.46
N GLN A 157 -16.35 4.36 8.45
CA GLN A 157 -15.28 3.99 7.53
C GLN A 157 -14.81 2.54 7.75
N ALA A 158 -14.61 2.13 9.00
CA ALA A 158 -14.22 0.76 9.36
C ALA A 158 -15.22 -0.27 8.81
N ARG A 159 -16.54 -0.02 8.96
CA ARG A 159 -17.58 -0.90 8.40
C ARG A 159 -17.54 -0.98 6.88
N ARG A 160 -17.30 0.14 6.18
CA ARG A 160 -17.13 0.15 4.71
C ARG A 160 -15.95 -0.71 4.25
N LEU A 161 -14.90 -0.77 5.05
CA LEU A 161 -13.71 -1.60 4.82
C LEU A 161 -13.89 -3.05 5.29
N GLY A 162 -15.07 -3.44 5.78
CA GLY A 162 -15.34 -4.78 6.29
C GLY A 162 -14.75 -5.06 7.68
N TYR A 163 -14.30 -4.02 8.39
CA TYR A 163 -13.72 -4.13 9.73
C TYR A 163 -14.80 -4.15 10.82
N SER A 164 -14.58 -4.97 11.86
CA SER A 164 -15.52 -5.14 12.97
C SER A 164 -15.52 -3.94 13.92
N VAL A 165 -16.70 -3.54 14.41
CA VAL A 165 -16.87 -2.38 15.32
C VAL A 165 -17.78 -2.79 16.48
N LEU A 166 -17.38 -2.47 17.71
CA LEU A 166 -18.18 -2.65 18.92
C LEU A 166 -19.01 -1.38 19.20
N GLY A 167 -20.33 -1.52 19.30
CA GLY A 167 -21.26 -0.40 19.55
C GLY A 167 -21.05 0.30 20.89
#